data_AF-A0A3D4X2Q4-F1
#
_entry.id   AF-A0A3D4X2Q4-F1
#
_cell.length_a   1.000
_cell.length_b   1.000
_cell.length_c   1.000
_cell.angle_alpha   90.00
_cell.angle_beta   90.00
_cell.angle_gamma   90.00
#
_symmetry.space_group_name_H-M   'P 1'
#
loop_
_entity.id
_entity.type
_entity.pdbx_description
1 polymer ?
#
loop_
_entity_poly.entity_id
_entity_poly.type
_entity_poly.pdbx_seq_one_letter_code
_entity_poly.pdbx_strand_id
1 'polypeptide(L)'
;MVRKRLLIVGAVILLALAATLIIVRCAGPESATSGEPRSYDMTSAWDNKDVGLPIGYHAESGTILMWERRNENDAMSPHRVAALEIGTGKRKWVNAPDGWDANVDYVRGNRLTAQAIVIQSNYNNSAPAVAALRLSDGKVLWKVNTPGRFARPTAVTANVVVVAWDNKTLRGLGAGDGAKLWEAQVASGCTTDEVRGDGDLFVAEVVCEKKRYLESFDPATGKSRWQRDMPIEGKVTHGNLSVRGGAAMLEGEESLFVVGRSGDIALRVESRYLGDVRFTSSSDVAVVAYRDEAGVDTLTAVGLGQAKVRWTKVLAIGSLSLVGNKLYSLAPLPEPLAPAGLYEIDMATGRMAVTPTHLLRTEYDSLVAIKDGIIASYYTARSTPTNTSHLEGHRLEPLSGPAGFAGGAPAGEWPDSCSLLQPAEVGESYAAQPQQATVVDTVRPASWCRFQPSSITSPVVTVGISWVGADTKQAVQVMARIRQQHEAILVPAMGDEAVQIEVFGSPKSRTDVYFRVGPRIGKVSIVGDSALALKLAKLAVTRLG
;
A
#
# COMPACT_ATOMS: atom_id res chain seq x y z
N MET A 1 56.64 -28.35 -44.34
CA MET A 1 58.07 -28.42 -43.97
C MET A 1 58.19 -28.93 -42.54
N VAL A 2 59.24 -29.71 -42.28
CA VAL A 2 59.42 -30.65 -41.17
C VAL A 2 59.96 -29.97 -39.90
N ARG A 3 59.60 -30.54 -38.74
CA ARG A 3 60.09 -30.29 -37.35
C ARG A 3 61.61 -30.12 -37.19
N LYS A 4 62.03 -29.40 -36.12
CA LYS A 4 63.20 -29.65 -35.22
C LYS A 4 63.08 -28.70 -34.00
N ARG A 5 62.79 -29.12 -32.75
CA ARG A 5 63.56 -29.80 -31.67
C ARG A 5 64.88 -29.11 -31.25
N LEU A 6 65.01 -28.83 -29.93
CA LEU A 6 66.17 -28.93 -28.99
C LEU A 6 65.99 -27.91 -27.82
N LEU A 7 66.41 -28.03 -26.55
CA LEU A 7 67.06 -29.06 -25.70
C LEU A 7 67.03 -28.56 -24.20
N ILE A 8 66.55 -29.43 -23.30
CA ILE A 8 66.80 -29.78 -21.86
C ILE A 8 67.71 -28.93 -20.91
N VAL A 9 67.37 -29.03 -19.59
CA VAL A 9 68.15 -28.95 -18.30
C VAL A 9 67.84 -27.67 -17.48
N GLY A 10 67.51 -27.61 -16.17
CA GLY A 10 67.37 -28.54 -15.03
C GLY A 10 67.76 -27.84 -13.70
N ALA A 11 66.86 -27.73 -12.70
CA ALA A 11 67.09 -27.52 -11.23
C ALA A 11 65.72 -27.23 -10.55
N VAL A 12 65.08 -28.10 -9.74
CA VAL A 12 65.33 -28.56 -8.35
C VAL A 12 64.89 -27.54 -7.25
N ILE A 13 63.70 -27.82 -6.69
CA ILE A 13 63.26 -27.81 -5.26
C ILE A 13 62.61 -26.55 -4.61
N LEU A 14 61.36 -26.79 -4.18
CA LEU A 14 60.52 -26.26 -3.08
C LEU A 14 60.47 -24.75 -2.78
N LEU A 15 59.27 -24.15 -2.91
CA LEU A 15 58.58 -23.50 -1.78
C LEU A 15 57.10 -23.20 -2.12
N ALA A 16 56.25 -23.46 -1.13
CA ALA A 16 54.81 -23.31 -1.17
C ALA A 16 54.37 -21.88 -1.50
N LEU A 17 53.43 -21.74 -2.43
CA LEU A 17 52.58 -20.57 -2.54
C LEU A 17 51.14 -21.07 -2.49
N ALA A 18 50.52 -20.84 -1.33
CA ALA A 18 49.10 -20.99 -1.11
C ALA A 18 48.35 -20.18 -2.18
N ALA A 19 47.75 -20.88 -3.14
CA ALA A 19 46.72 -20.31 -3.98
C ALA A 19 45.46 -20.21 -3.11
N THR A 20 45.32 -19.08 -2.41
CA THR A 20 44.05 -18.65 -1.86
C THR A 20 43.13 -18.42 -3.05
N LEU A 21 42.39 -19.46 -3.43
CA LEU A 21 41.27 -19.35 -4.34
C LEU A 21 40.24 -18.49 -3.60
N ILE A 22 40.32 -17.17 -3.77
CA ILE A 22 39.22 -16.28 -3.43
C ILE A 22 38.13 -16.61 -4.44
N ILE A 23 37.34 -17.64 -4.12
CA ILE A 23 35.98 -17.74 -4.61
C ILE A 23 35.32 -16.49 -4.06
N VAL A 24 35.34 -15.41 -4.83
CA VAL A 24 34.33 -14.37 -4.71
C VAL A 24 33.04 -15.10 -5.06
N ARG A 25 32.42 -15.70 -4.04
CA ARG A 25 30.98 -15.89 -4.03
C ARG A 25 30.47 -14.49 -4.23
N CYS A 26 30.06 -14.18 -5.47
CA CYS A 26 29.06 -13.17 -5.68
C CYS A 26 27.90 -13.61 -4.80
N ALA A 27 27.83 -13.05 -3.59
CA ALA A 27 26.61 -12.98 -2.84
C ALA A 27 25.67 -12.20 -3.75
N GLY A 28 24.84 -12.94 -4.49
CA GLY A 28 23.67 -12.37 -5.13
C GLY A 28 22.82 -11.68 -4.06
N PRO A 29 21.90 -10.78 -4.46
CA PRO A 29 21.00 -10.13 -3.52
C PRO A 29 20.39 -11.20 -2.61
N GLU A 30 20.50 -11.00 -1.30
CA GLU A 30 19.92 -11.87 -0.29
C GLU A 30 18.51 -12.28 -0.71
N SER A 31 18.27 -13.59 -0.62
CA SER A 31 17.09 -14.30 -1.09
C SER A 31 15.83 -13.44 -1.14
N ALA A 32 15.42 -13.06 -2.36
CA ALA A 32 14.02 -12.80 -2.65
C ALA A 32 13.25 -14.02 -2.11
N THR A 33 12.38 -13.80 -1.13
CA THR A 33 11.63 -14.86 -0.45
C THR A 33 10.73 -15.57 -1.44
N SER A 34 11.27 -16.60 -2.10
CA SER A 34 10.58 -17.52 -3.01
C SER A 34 9.68 -18.52 -2.25
N GLY A 35 9.18 -18.12 -1.09
CA GLY A 35 8.30 -18.95 -0.27
C GLY A 35 6.85 -18.83 -0.69
N GLU A 36 6.02 -19.81 -0.33
CA GLU A 36 4.56 -19.61 -0.37
C GLU A 36 4.17 -18.42 0.53
N PRO A 37 3.10 -17.67 0.18
CA PRO A 37 2.57 -16.62 1.05
C PRO A 37 2.32 -17.12 2.47
N ARG A 38 2.56 -16.29 3.48
CA ARG A 38 2.48 -16.69 4.89
C ARG A 38 1.53 -15.83 5.70
N SER A 39 1.00 -16.43 6.76
CA SER A 39 0.37 -15.70 7.85
C SER A 39 1.41 -15.43 8.95
N TYR A 40 1.23 -14.34 9.68
CA TYR A 40 2.16 -13.87 10.69
C TYR A 40 1.48 -13.71 12.06
N ASP A 41 2.23 -13.93 13.14
CA ASP A 41 1.95 -13.32 14.42
C ASP A 41 2.46 -11.88 14.38
N MET A 42 1.64 -10.95 14.85
CA MET A 42 1.92 -9.53 14.76
C MET A 42 2.00 -8.92 16.15
N THR A 43 3.13 -8.29 16.45
CA THR A 43 3.34 -7.59 17.71
C THR A 43 3.76 -6.15 17.47
N SER A 44 3.26 -5.22 18.28
CA SER A 44 3.68 -3.82 18.21
C SER A 44 5.16 -3.71 18.59
N ALA A 45 5.93 -2.99 17.77
CA ALA A 45 7.35 -2.74 17.99
C ALA A 45 7.62 -1.31 18.47
N TRP A 46 6.95 -0.32 17.85
CA TRP A 46 7.09 1.10 18.18
C TRP A 46 5.89 1.91 17.65
N ASP A 47 5.61 3.07 18.26
CA ASP A 47 4.55 4.02 17.86
C ASP A 47 5.07 5.46 18.02
N ASN A 48 5.15 6.18 16.91
CA ASN A 48 5.44 7.61 16.87
C ASN A 48 4.16 8.41 16.67
N LYS A 49 3.86 9.28 17.63
CA LYS A 49 2.67 10.14 17.63
C LYS A 49 2.98 11.54 17.12
N ASP A 50 1.95 12.22 16.65
CA ASP A 50 1.98 13.60 16.14
C ASP A 50 3.01 13.81 15.00
N VAL A 51 3.23 12.74 14.24
CA VAL A 51 4.10 12.76 13.06
C VAL A 51 3.40 13.42 11.87
N GLY A 52 4.17 13.95 10.91
CA GLY A 52 3.58 14.42 9.66
C GLY A 52 3.36 13.29 8.65
N LEU A 53 3.14 13.65 7.38
CA LEU A 53 2.77 12.68 6.35
C LEU A 53 3.99 11.87 5.86
N PRO A 54 3.89 10.54 5.72
CA PRO A 54 4.88 9.76 4.99
C PRO A 54 4.94 10.20 3.52
N ILE A 55 6.16 10.32 2.99
CA ILE A 55 6.40 10.75 1.61
C ILE A 55 7.30 9.83 0.81
N GLY A 56 7.86 8.80 1.45
CA GLY A 56 8.65 7.80 0.74
C GLY A 56 9.28 6.80 1.68
N TYR A 57 9.75 5.72 1.09
CA TYR A 57 10.47 4.67 1.78
C TYR A 57 11.62 4.18 0.91
N HIS A 58 12.82 4.19 1.45
CA HIS A 58 14.00 3.62 0.81
C HIS A 58 14.26 2.22 1.38
N ALA A 59 13.94 1.18 0.60
CA ALA A 59 13.98 -0.20 1.05
C ALA A 59 15.39 -0.66 1.47
N GLU A 60 16.40 -0.38 0.66
CA GLU A 60 17.77 -0.82 0.91
C GLU A 60 18.32 -0.26 2.23
N SER A 61 18.05 1.02 2.54
CA SER A 61 18.50 1.63 3.80
C SER A 61 17.47 1.54 4.94
N GLY A 62 16.30 0.95 4.71
CA GLY A 62 15.23 0.87 5.71
C GLY A 62 14.77 2.23 6.21
N THR A 63 14.78 3.25 5.35
CA THR A 63 14.54 4.64 5.75
C THR A 63 13.16 5.10 5.32
N ILE A 64 12.31 5.43 6.28
CA ILE A 64 11.01 6.08 6.05
C ILE A 64 11.25 7.59 6.02
N LEU A 65 10.72 8.25 5.01
CA LEU A 65 10.80 9.68 4.84
C LEU A 65 9.44 10.30 5.10
N MET A 66 9.46 11.39 5.86
CA MET A 66 8.26 12.06 6.32
C MET A 66 8.39 13.55 6.13
N TRP A 67 7.25 14.18 5.88
CA TRP A 67 7.08 15.59 6.12
C TRP A 67 6.98 15.81 7.62
N GLU A 68 7.70 16.79 8.15
CA GLU A 68 7.60 17.17 9.55
C GLU A 68 6.95 18.56 9.66
N ARG A 69 5.91 18.64 10.50
CA ARG A 69 5.22 19.90 10.80
C ARG A 69 6.14 20.84 11.58
N ARG A 70 5.98 22.15 11.37
CA ARG A 70 6.65 23.19 12.17
C ARG A 70 5.84 23.54 13.42
N ASN A 71 4.51 23.65 13.28
CA ASN A 71 3.53 23.94 14.34
C ASN A 71 2.22 23.16 14.09
N GLU A 72 1.43 22.89 15.14
CA GLU A 72 0.15 22.15 15.05
C GLU A 72 -0.90 22.80 14.12
N ASN A 73 -0.86 24.12 13.98
CA ASN A 73 -1.84 24.89 13.20
C ASN A 73 -1.45 25.10 11.72
N ASP A 74 -0.28 24.66 11.28
CA ASP A 74 0.21 24.83 9.89
C ASP A 74 0.29 23.48 9.17
N ALA A 75 -0.85 22.79 9.09
CA ALA A 75 -0.95 21.45 8.51
C ALA A 75 -0.75 21.42 6.99
N MET A 76 -0.78 22.59 6.32
CA MET A 76 -0.75 22.70 4.86
C MET A 76 0.61 23.10 4.29
N SER A 77 1.60 23.47 5.12
CA SER A 77 2.95 23.85 4.65
C SER A 77 4.04 23.06 5.41
N PRO A 78 4.56 21.95 4.86
CA PRO A 78 5.47 21.07 5.56
C PRO A 78 6.93 21.52 5.41
N HIS A 79 7.39 22.35 6.33
CA HIS A 79 8.69 23.05 6.25
C HIS A 79 9.94 22.17 6.33
N ARG A 80 9.84 20.89 6.71
CA ARG A 80 10.99 19.99 6.97
C ARG A 80 10.77 18.58 6.42
N VAL A 81 11.88 17.94 6.05
CA VAL A 81 11.93 16.50 5.79
C VAL A 81 12.60 15.81 6.96
N ALA A 82 11.96 14.75 7.47
CA ALA A 82 12.51 13.87 8.49
C ALA A 82 12.75 12.47 7.91
N ALA A 83 13.80 11.82 8.39
CA ALA A 83 14.10 10.43 8.08
C ALA A 83 14.05 9.59 9.35
N LEU A 84 13.38 8.45 9.29
CA LEU A 84 13.23 7.49 10.37
C LEU A 84 13.76 6.13 9.93
N GLU A 85 14.30 5.36 10.86
CA GLU A 85 14.66 3.96 10.66
C GLU A 85 13.44 3.06 10.90
N ILE A 86 13.08 2.21 9.93
CA ILE A 86 11.94 1.30 10.04
C ILE A 86 12.07 0.30 11.19
N GLY A 87 13.27 -0.19 11.49
CA GLY A 87 13.49 -1.21 12.52
C GLY A 87 13.12 -0.71 13.93
N THR A 88 13.31 0.58 14.19
CA THR A 88 13.21 1.15 15.55
C THR A 88 12.22 2.31 15.66
N GLY A 89 11.75 2.86 14.55
CA GLY A 89 10.98 4.10 14.50
C GLY A 89 11.81 5.34 14.86
N LYS A 90 13.11 5.20 15.16
CA LYS A 90 13.94 6.32 15.62
C LYS A 90 14.26 7.26 14.46
N ARG A 91 14.23 8.55 14.77
CA ARG A 91 14.64 9.61 13.85
C ARG A 91 16.15 9.52 13.59
N LYS A 92 16.52 9.43 12.32
CA LYS A 92 17.91 9.50 11.84
C LYS A 92 18.38 10.94 11.71
N TRP A 93 17.55 11.78 11.08
CA TRP A 93 17.81 13.20 10.89
C TRP A 93 16.51 13.94 10.59
N VAL A 94 16.58 15.26 10.75
CA VAL A 94 15.61 16.22 10.25
C VAL A 94 16.39 17.31 9.54
N ASN A 95 15.90 17.76 8.39
CA ASN A 95 16.46 18.91 7.71
C ASN A 95 15.36 19.90 7.24
N ALA A 96 15.59 21.18 7.56
CA ALA A 96 15.10 22.33 6.82
C ALA A 96 16.37 22.98 6.24
N PRO A 97 16.75 22.72 4.98
CA PRO A 97 17.98 23.31 4.46
C PRO A 97 17.93 24.84 4.59
N ASP A 98 19.00 25.50 5.03
CA ASP A 98 18.99 26.94 5.32
C ASP A 98 18.53 27.77 4.12
N GLY A 99 17.52 28.64 4.32
CA GLY A 99 16.87 29.41 3.26
C GLY A 99 15.81 28.64 2.46
N TRP A 100 15.47 27.41 2.87
CA TRP A 100 14.39 26.59 2.29
C TRP A 100 13.21 26.55 3.27
N ASP A 101 12.22 27.41 3.07
CA ASP A 101 11.02 27.49 3.93
C ASP A 101 9.98 26.41 3.54
N ALA A 102 10.43 25.18 3.27
CA ALA A 102 9.92 24.37 2.16
C ALA A 102 8.41 24.04 2.20
N ASN A 103 7.66 24.55 1.22
CA ASN A 103 6.59 23.77 0.61
C ASN A 103 7.28 22.78 -0.31
N VAL A 104 7.68 21.63 0.25
CA VAL A 104 8.12 20.49 -0.54
C VAL A 104 6.90 20.11 -1.36
N ASP A 105 6.95 20.24 -2.68
CA ASP A 105 5.83 19.78 -3.49
C ASP A 105 5.79 18.25 -3.42
N TYR A 106 4.57 17.73 -3.28
CA TYR A 106 4.24 16.34 -3.00
C TYR A 106 5.18 15.34 -3.70
N VAL A 107 6.04 14.68 -2.90
CA VAL A 107 6.89 13.58 -3.37
C VAL A 107 6.01 12.33 -3.43
N ARG A 108 5.23 12.16 -4.51
CA ARG A 108 4.55 10.89 -4.80
C ARG A 108 5.50 10.00 -5.62
N GLY A 109 5.91 8.85 -5.08
CA GLY A 109 6.69 7.82 -5.78
C GLY A 109 8.21 7.84 -5.54
N ASN A 110 8.93 6.97 -6.28
CA ASN A 110 10.37 6.74 -6.16
C ASN A 110 11.21 7.95 -6.62
N ARG A 111 11.32 8.99 -5.77
CA ARG A 111 12.31 10.08 -5.93
C ARG A 111 13.58 9.84 -5.13
N LEU A 112 13.93 8.57 -4.94
CA LEU A 112 15.04 8.12 -4.13
C LEU A 112 16.11 7.52 -5.05
N THR A 113 17.34 8.00 -4.91
CA THR A 113 18.53 7.26 -5.35
C THR A 113 19.01 6.41 -4.18
N ALA A 114 20.01 5.55 -4.42
CA ALA A 114 20.69 4.82 -3.34
C ALA A 114 21.29 5.76 -2.26
N GLN A 115 21.56 7.03 -2.61
CA GLN A 115 22.28 7.97 -1.76
C GLN A 115 21.46 9.20 -1.35
N ALA A 116 20.38 9.53 -2.05
CA ALA A 116 19.71 10.81 -1.90
C ALA A 116 18.20 10.77 -2.12
N ILE A 117 17.47 11.65 -1.43
CA ILE A 117 16.12 12.05 -1.80
C ILE A 117 16.19 13.29 -2.69
N VAL A 118 15.45 13.27 -3.79
CA VAL A 118 15.30 14.41 -4.70
C VAL A 118 14.04 15.18 -4.34
N ILE A 119 14.19 16.47 -4.06
CA ILE A 119 13.09 17.37 -3.71
C ILE A 119 13.05 18.58 -4.64
N GLN A 120 11.87 19.17 -4.72
CA GLN A 120 11.64 20.46 -5.36
C GLN A 120 11.31 21.49 -4.29
N SER A 121 11.93 22.67 -4.36
CA SER A 121 11.54 23.82 -3.56
C SER A 121 10.60 24.72 -4.34
N ASN A 122 9.43 25.01 -3.78
CA ASN A 122 8.47 25.98 -4.35
C ASN A 122 8.24 27.14 -3.39
N TYR A 123 8.65 28.37 -3.75
CA TYR A 123 8.30 29.58 -2.99
C TYR A 123 8.04 30.82 -3.86
N ASN A 124 7.22 31.73 -3.32
CA ASN A 124 6.88 33.03 -3.91
C ASN A 124 8.04 34.04 -3.90
N ASN A 125 9.02 33.88 -3.00
CA ASN A 125 10.06 34.88 -2.72
C ASN A 125 11.49 34.42 -3.07
N SER A 126 11.67 33.28 -3.73
CA SER A 126 12.98 32.77 -4.16
C SER A 126 12.83 31.94 -5.44
N ALA A 127 13.88 31.90 -6.26
CA ALA A 127 13.86 31.11 -7.49
C ALA A 127 13.61 29.62 -7.16
N PRO A 128 12.70 28.93 -7.88
CA PRO A 128 12.48 27.51 -7.69
C PRO A 128 13.74 26.71 -8.03
N ALA A 129 13.88 25.55 -7.40
CA ALA A 129 15.06 24.70 -7.55
C ALA A 129 14.72 23.23 -7.33
N VAL A 130 15.55 22.37 -7.89
CA VAL A 130 15.65 20.94 -7.55
C VAL A 130 16.90 20.73 -6.70
N ALA A 131 16.83 19.92 -5.65
CA ALA A 131 17.99 19.48 -4.91
C ALA A 131 17.94 18.00 -4.57
N ALA A 132 19.13 17.47 -4.29
CA ALA A 132 19.31 16.18 -3.65
C ALA A 132 19.77 16.38 -2.20
N LEU A 133 19.12 15.69 -1.27
CA LEU A 133 19.52 15.59 0.13
C LEU A 133 20.05 14.19 0.37
N ARG A 134 21.22 14.07 0.98
CA ARG A 134 21.82 12.77 1.29
C ARG A 134 20.92 11.99 2.24
N LEU A 135 20.60 10.74 1.91
CA LEU A 135 19.72 9.89 2.72
C LEU A 135 20.31 9.54 4.10
N SER A 136 21.63 9.57 4.25
CA SER A 136 22.28 9.19 5.51
C SER A 136 22.18 10.28 6.58
N ASP A 137 22.25 11.56 6.22
CA ASP A 137 22.35 12.68 7.18
C ASP A 137 21.48 13.91 6.81
N GLY A 138 20.72 13.84 5.72
CA GLY A 138 19.85 14.90 5.25
C GLY A 138 20.56 16.06 4.57
N LYS A 139 21.90 16.13 4.54
CA LYS A 139 22.63 17.30 4.01
C LYS A 139 22.40 17.47 2.51
N VAL A 140 22.31 18.72 2.06
CA VAL A 140 22.22 19.05 0.64
C VAL A 140 23.49 18.59 -0.07
N LEU A 141 23.33 17.74 -1.09
CA LEU A 141 24.41 17.32 -1.98
C LEU A 141 24.63 18.35 -3.08
N TRP A 142 23.54 18.78 -3.70
CA TRP A 142 23.55 19.78 -4.78
C TRP A 142 22.19 20.48 -4.87
N LYS A 143 22.19 21.64 -5.51
CA LYS A 143 21.00 22.45 -5.80
C LYS A 143 21.13 23.03 -7.21
N VAL A 144 20.08 22.89 -8.02
CA VAL A 144 20.00 23.46 -9.36
C VAL A 144 18.77 24.35 -9.45
N ASN A 145 18.98 25.64 -9.74
CA ASN A 145 17.89 26.60 -9.96
C ASN A 145 17.15 26.26 -11.25
N THR A 146 15.83 26.32 -11.22
CA THR A 146 14.95 25.97 -12.34
C THR A 146 14.31 27.21 -12.96
N PRO A 147 13.82 27.15 -14.22
CA PRO A 147 13.31 28.33 -14.92
C PRO A 147 11.94 28.78 -14.41
N GLY A 148 11.29 27.98 -13.56
CA GLY A 148 9.98 28.30 -13.01
C GLY A 148 9.38 27.13 -12.23
N ARG A 149 8.18 27.36 -11.66
CA ARG A 149 7.45 26.41 -10.81
C ARG A 149 7.05 25.10 -11.50
N PHE A 150 7.02 25.09 -12.83
CA PHE A 150 6.69 23.90 -13.61
C PHE A 150 7.82 22.88 -13.65
N ALA A 151 9.03 23.29 -13.27
CA ALA A 151 10.19 22.44 -13.30
C ALA A 151 10.19 21.46 -12.14
N ARG A 152 9.93 20.19 -12.41
CA ARG A 152 9.71 19.16 -11.38
C ARG A 152 10.56 17.91 -11.63
N PRO A 153 11.14 17.28 -10.60
CA PRO A 153 11.78 15.98 -10.75
C PRO A 153 10.72 14.91 -11.04
N THR A 154 10.91 14.14 -12.11
CA THR A 154 9.90 13.23 -12.67
C THR A 154 10.34 11.78 -12.67
N ALA A 155 11.65 11.51 -12.73
CA ALA A 155 12.22 10.18 -12.57
C ALA A 155 13.59 10.25 -11.91
N VAL A 156 13.93 9.21 -11.15
CA VAL A 156 15.21 9.11 -10.45
C VAL A 156 15.75 7.70 -10.66
N THR A 157 16.99 7.62 -11.15
CA THR A 157 17.75 6.38 -11.28
C THR A 157 18.96 6.43 -10.36
N ALA A 158 19.79 5.38 -10.34
CA ALA A 158 21.03 5.39 -9.58
C ALA A 158 21.97 6.56 -9.96
N ASN A 159 21.97 6.96 -11.24
CA ASN A 159 22.95 7.92 -11.77
C ASN A 159 22.34 9.21 -12.33
N VAL A 160 21.04 9.22 -12.62
CA VAL A 160 20.38 10.35 -13.28
C VAL A 160 19.10 10.74 -12.56
N VAL A 161 18.93 12.04 -12.34
CA VAL A 161 17.68 12.68 -11.97
C VAL A 161 17.11 13.36 -13.20
N VAL A 162 15.92 12.92 -13.62
CA VAL A 162 15.22 13.54 -14.75
C VAL A 162 14.26 14.60 -14.21
N VAL A 163 14.35 15.79 -14.80
CA VAL A 163 13.52 16.94 -14.48
C VAL A 163 12.74 17.30 -15.74
N ALA A 164 11.41 17.39 -15.65
CA ALA A 164 10.64 18.13 -16.64
C ALA A 164 10.99 19.60 -16.42
N TRP A 165 11.87 20.15 -17.26
CA TRP A 165 12.48 21.47 -17.08
C TRP A 165 11.48 22.58 -17.40
N ASP A 166 10.63 22.33 -18.40
CA ASP A 166 9.42 23.06 -18.73
C ASP A 166 8.40 22.04 -19.33
N ASN A 167 7.34 22.50 -19.99
CA ASN A 167 6.34 21.61 -20.60
C ASN A 167 6.77 20.99 -21.95
N LYS A 168 7.99 21.24 -22.42
CA LYS A 168 8.53 20.74 -23.69
C LYS A 168 9.91 20.12 -23.56
N THR A 169 10.64 20.49 -22.52
CA THR A 169 12.04 20.13 -22.30
C THR A 169 12.20 19.21 -21.11
N LEU A 170 12.83 18.06 -21.33
CA LEU A 170 13.28 17.13 -20.30
C LEU A 170 14.79 17.28 -20.13
N ARG A 171 15.26 17.29 -18.89
CA ARG A 171 16.69 17.41 -18.58
C ARG A 171 17.15 16.30 -17.64
N GLY A 172 18.22 15.61 -18.02
CA GLY A 172 18.93 14.68 -17.16
C GLY A 172 20.01 15.40 -16.37
N LEU A 173 19.98 15.25 -15.05
CA LEU A 173 20.98 15.76 -14.12
C LEU A 173 21.73 14.59 -13.47
N GLY A 174 23.02 14.74 -13.19
CA GLY A 174 23.78 13.77 -12.43
C GLY A 174 23.19 13.60 -11.03
N ALA A 175 22.92 12.36 -10.63
CA ALA A 175 22.32 12.08 -9.31
C ALA A 175 23.22 12.50 -8.14
N GLY A 176 24.55 12.47 -8.32
CA GLY A 176 25.52 12.80 -7.28
C GLY A 176 25.87 14.28 -7.16
N ASP A 177 25.76 15.05 -8.24
CA ASP A 177 26.30 16.42 -8.33
C ASP A 177 25.35 17.45 -8.97
N GLY A 178 24.23 17.01 -9.55
CA GLY A 178 23.27 17.88 -10.24
C GLY A 178 23.76 18.39 -11.60
N ALA A 179 24.90 17.91 -12.13
CA ALA A 179 25.44 18.38 -13.40
C ALA A 179 24.53 18.00 -14.57
N LYS A 180 24.31 18.90 -15.54
CA LYS A 180 23.50 18.58 -16.72
C LYS A 180 24.21 17.51 -17.56
N LEU A 181 23.56 16.37 -17.75
CA LEU A 181 24.05 15.25 -18.56
C LEU A 181 23.50 15.32 -19.99
N TRP A 182 22.19 15.57 -20.10
CA TRP A 182 21.50 15.61 -21.38
C TRP A 182 20.27 16.51 -21.31
N GLU A 183 19.78 16.89 -22.50
CA GLU A 183 18.54 17.62 -22.68
C GLU A 183 17.80 17.02 -23.88
N ALA A 184 16.49 16.82 -23.74
CA ALA A 184 15.63 16.28 -24.76
C ALA A 184 14.40 17.17 -24.90
N GLN A 185 13.94 17.38 -26.13
CA GLN A 185 12.71 18.09 -26.42
C GLN A 185 11.69 17.12 -26.99
N VAL A 186 10.44 17.25 -26.56
CA VAL A 186 9.34 16.58 -27.25
C VAL A 186 9.13 17.18 -28.63
N ALA A 187 8.41 16.45 -29.50
CA ALA A 187 8.16 16.87 -30.87
C ALA A 187 7.58 18.30 -30.94
N SER A 188 7.94 19.03 -31.99
CA SER A 188 7.46 20.40 -32.22
C SER A 188 5.93 20.45 -32.26
N GLY A 189 5.35 21.43 -31.57
CA GLY A 189 3.89 21.56 -31.43
C GLY A 189 3.27 20.66 -30.36
N CYS A 190 4.06 19.88 -29.63
CA CYS A 190 3.60 19.05 -28.53
C CYS A 190 4.10 19.57 -27.17
N THR A 191 3.49 19.06 -26.11
CA THR A 191 3.89 19.30 -24.71
C THR A 191 3.81 18.01 -23.90
N THR A 192 4.60 17.91 -22.84
CA THR A 192 4.44 16.87 -21.82
C THR A 192 3.40 17.30 -20.80
N ASP A 193 2.36 16.50 -20.60
CA ASP A 193 1.35 16.74 -19.56
C ASP A 193 1.82 16.13 -18.22
N GLU A 194 2.02 14.81 -18.26
CA GLU A 194 2.54 14.01 -17.17
C GLU A 194 3.89 13.39 -17.52
N VAL A 195 4.78 13.30 -16.54
CA VAL A 195 6.06 12.62 -16.71
C VAL A 195 6.40 11.89 -15.42
N ARG A 196 6.69 10.59 -15.52
CA ARG A 196 6.95 9.69 -14.39
C ARG A 196 8.07 8.72 -14.74
N GLY A 197 8.77 8.24 -13.72
CA GLY A 197 9.66 7.09 -13.89
C GLY A 197 9.92 6.35 -12.60
N ASP A 198 10.37 5.12 -12.77
CA ASP A 198 10.82 4.23 -11.71
C ASP A 198 11.94 3.33 -12.26
N GLY A 199 13.07 3.28 -11.56
CA GLY A 199 14.26 2.59 -12.03
C GLY A 199 14.71 3.09 -13.41
N ASP A 200 14.81 2.19 -14.38
CA ASP A 200 15.21 2.47 -15.76
C ASP A 200 14.04 2.72 -16.73
N LEU A 201 12.79 2.71 -16.24
CA LEU A 201 11.61 3.05 -17.04
C LEU A 201 11.18 4.48 -16.75
N PHE A 202 11.25 5.32 -17.77
CA PHE A 202 10.85 6.71 -17.74
C PHE A 202 9.89 6.97 -18.89
N VAL A 203 8.71 7.51 -18.58
CA VAL A 203 7.59 7.67 -19.51
C VAL A 203 6.98 9.07 -19.36
N ALA A 204 6.74 9.72 -20.51
CA ALA A 204 5.97 10.94 -20.61
C ALA A 204 4.65 10.68 -21.33
N GLU A 205 3.57 11.29 -20.85
CA GLU A 205 2.39 11.52 -21.66
C GLU A 205 2.62 12.77 -22.50
N VAL A 206 2.68 12.59 -23.82
CA VAL A 206 2.89 13.65 -24.79
C VAL A 206 1.59 13.98 -25.49
N VAL A 207 1.23 15.26 -25.44
CA VAL A 207 0.01 15.81 -26.02
C VAL A 207 0.37 16.78 -27.13
N CYS A 208 -0.18 16.54 -28.31
CA CYS A 208 -0.17 17.41 -29.48
C CYS A 208 -1.63 17.72 -29.85
N GLU A 209 -1.90 18.73 -30.70
CA GLU A 209 -3.26 19.25 -30.97
C GLU A 209 -4.37 18.19 -31.05
N LYS A 210 -4.20 17.13 -31.87
CA LYS A 210 -5.18 16.04 -32.03
C LYS A 210 -4.62 14.65 -31.70
N LYS A 211 -3.42 14.58 -31.11
CA LYS A 211 -2.72 13.32 -30.89
C LYS A 211 -2.18 13.25 -29.47
N ARG A 212 -2.41 12.10 -28.83
CA ARG A 212 -1.83 11.77 -27.52
C ARG A 212 -1.09 10.44 -27.64
N TYR A 213 0.07 10.36 -27.03
CA TYR A 213 0.86 9.14 -26.97
C TYR A 213 1.70 9.10 -25.70
N LEU A 214 2.04 7.89 -25.27
CA LEU A 214 3.09 7.69 -24.30
C LEU A 214 4.43 7.60 -25.03
N GLU A 215 5.44 8.28 -24.50
CA GLU A 215 6.81 8.18 -24.96
C GLU A 215 7.71 7.74 -23.83
N SER A 216 8.49 6.69 -24.06
CA SER A 216 9.54 6.30 -23.13
C SER A 216 10.89 6.81 -23.58
N PHE A 217 11.69 7.26 -22.63
CA PHE A 217 13.07 7.68 -22.89
C PHE A 217 14.04 6.85 -22.07
N ASP A 218 15.24 6.71 -22.61
CA ASP A 218 16.38 6.19 -21.90
C ASP A 218 16.84 7.21 -20.84
N PRO A 219 16.81 6.89 -19.53
CA PRO A 219 17.14 7.87 -18.50
C PRO A 219 18.60 8.32 -18.53
N ALA A 220 19.52 7.50 -19.09
CA ALA A 220 20.93 7.84 -19.13
C ALA A 220 21.27 8.82 -20.26
N THR A 221 20.50 8.79 -21.35
CA THR A 221 20.83 9.55 -22.57
C THR A 221 19.74 10.54 -23.03
N GLY A 222 18.52 10.43 -22.50
CA GLY A 222 17.37 11.22 -22.95
C GLY A 222 16.82 10.80 -24.32
N LYS A 223 17.33 9.72 -24.93
CA LYS A 223 16.87 9.26 -26.24
C LYS A 223 15.55 8.51 -26.13
N SER A 224 14.64 8.76 -27.08
CA SER A 224 13.39 8.02 -27.20
C SER A 224 13.67 6.52 -27.39
N ARG A 225 12.96 5.68 -26.64
CA ARG A 225 13.00 4.21 -26.73
C ARG A 225 11.82 3.68 -27.53
N TRP A 226 10.63 4.20 -27.25
CA TRP A 226 9.41 3.86 -27.96
C TRP A 226 8.38 4.97 -27.81
N GLN A 227 7.46 5.01 -28.77
CA GLN A 227 6.26 5.83 -28.73
C GLN A 227 5.05 4.91 -28.91
N ARG A 228 4.00 5.15 -28.14
CA ARG A 228 2.76 4.38 -28.20
C ARG A 228 1.56 5.32 -28.22
N ASP A 229 0.87 5.32 -29.36
CA ASP A 229 -0.40 6.03 -29.50
C ASP A 229 -1.41 5.45 -28.52
N MET A 230 -2.06 6.31 -27.73
CA MET A 230 -3.04 5.90 -26.74
C MET A 230 -4.44 6.19 -27.28
N PRO A 231 -5.34 5.20 -27.30
CA PRO A 231 -6.71 5.36 -27.78
C PRO A 231 -7.56 6.02 -26.69
N ILE A 232 -7.19 7.24 -26.29
CA ILE A 232 -7.91 7.99 -25.26
C ILE A 232 -8.79 9.01 -25.96
N GLU A 233 -10.10 8.84 -25.80
CA GLU A 233 -11.11 9.83 -26.15
C GLU A 233 -11.38 10.73 -24.93
N GLY A 234 -11.75 12.00 -25.15
CA GLY A 234 -12.17 12.90 -24.06
C GLY A 234 -11.08 13.80 -23.44
N LYS A 235 -11.40 14.42 -22.30
CA LYS A 235 -10.51 15.35 -21.56
C LYS A 235 -9.79 14.59 -20.45
N VAL A 236 -8.50 14.34 -20.63
CA VAL A 236 -7.66 13.78 -19.55
C VAL A 236 -7.52 14.80 -18.41
N THR A 237 -7.73 14.35 -17.18
CA THR A 237 -7.39 15.09 -15.97
C THR A 237 -5.92 14.84 -15.59
N HIS A 238 -5.24 15.85 -15.04
CA HIS A 238 -3.89 15.64 -14.52
C HIS A 238 -3.87 14.53 -13.45
N GLY A 239 -2.76 13.79 -13.35
CA GLY A 239 -2.53 12.77 -12.32
C GLY A 239 -2.69 11.32 -12.76
N ASN A 240 -2.96 11.07 -14.05
CA ASN A 240 -3.42 9.77 -14.53
C ASN A 240 -2.30 8.80 -14.94
N LEU A 241 -1.04 9.26 -15.00
CA LEU A 241 0.12 8.42 -15.33
C LEU A 241 0.84 7.98 -14.05
N SER A 242 1.04 6.68 -13.91
CA SER A 242 1.86 6.07 -12.87
C SER A 242 2.91 5.15 -13.48
N VAL A 243 4.16 5.24 -13.04
CA VAL A 243 5.22 4.30 -13.42
C VAL A 243 5.76 3.65 -12.15
N ARG A 244 5.77 2.33 -12.15
CA ARG A 244 6.24 1.49 -11.04
C ARG A 244 6.93 0.27 -11.60
N GLY A 245 8.16 0.01 -11.18
CA GLY A 245 8.93 -1.17 -11.57
C GLY A 245 9.05 -1.39 -13.09
N GLY A 246 8.31 -2.38 -13.60
CA GLY A 246 8.36 -2.83 -14.99
C GLY A 246 7.37 -2.19 -15.96
N ALA A 247 6.44 -1.36 -15.49
CA ALA A 247 5.34 -0.91 -16.34
C ALA A 247 4.84 0.50 -15.99
N ALA A 248 4.13 1.08 -16.95
CA ALA A 248 3.34 2.29 -16.80
C ALA A 248 1.84 1.93 -16.75
N MET A 249 1.08 2.64 -15.93
CA MET A 249 -0.37 2.64 -15.93
C MET A 249 -0.85 4.03 -16.33
N LEU A 250 -1.81 4.09 -17.26
CA LEU A 250 -2.47 5.33 -17.67
C LEU A 250 -3.98 5.18 -17.52
N GLU A 251 -4.58 6.07 -16.76
CA GLU A 251 -6.04 6.16 -16.56
C GLU A 251 -6.65 7.20 -17.53
N GLY A 252 -7.61 6.77 -18.34
CA GLY A 252 -8.46 7.62 -19.17
C GLY A 252 -9.85 7.80 -18.54
N GLU A 253 -10.73 8.56 -19.20
CA GLU A 253 -12.10 8.79 -18.69
C GLU A 253 -12.92 7.48 -18.60
N GLU A 254 -12.79 6.61 -19.59
CA GLU A 254 -13.56 5.35 -19.68
C GLU A 254 -12.67 4.10 -19.84
N SER A 255 -11.37 4.24 -19.62
CA SER A 255 -10.43 3.15 -19.85
C SER A 255 -9.19 3.24 -18.97
N LEU A 256 -8.61 2.09 -18.63
CA LEU A 256 -7.32 1.98 -17.97
C LEU A 256 -6.39 1.12 -18.79
N PHE A 257 -5.16 1.57 -18.94
CA PHE A 257 -4.11 0.88 -19.69
C PHE A 257 -2.95 0.52 -18.79
N VAL A 258 -2.40 -0.68 -18.98
CA VAL A 258 -1.08 -1.05 -18.48
C VAL A 258 -0.16 -1.27 -19.67
N VAL A 259 0.96 -0.57 -19.71
CA VAL A 259 1.93 -0.58 -20.80
C VAL A 259 3.28 -1.08 -20.27
N GLY A 260 3.80 -2.14 -20.88
CA GLY A 260 5.08 -2.75 -20.51
C GLY A 260 6.29 -1.95 -21.02
N ARG A 261 7.50 -2.41 -20.66
CA ARG A 261 8.77 -1.74 -21.02
C ARG A 261 9.05 -1.61 -22.52
N SER A 262 8.47 -2.48 -23.34
CA SER A 262 8.57 -2.42 -24.81
C SER A 262 7.59 -1.42 -25.44
N GLY A 263 6.69 -0.84 -24.64
CA GLY A 263 5.59 0.01 -25.12
C GLY A 263 4.33 -0.77 -25.47
N ASP A 264 4.31 -2.09 -25.28
CA ASP A 264 3.13 -2.93 -25.57
C ASP A 264 2.07 -2.81 -24.48
N ILE A 265 0.81 -2.71 -24.91
CA ILE A 265 -0.36 -2.69 -24.01
C ILE A 265 -0.56 -4.11 -23.48
N ALA A 266 -0.24 -4.32 -22.20
CA ALA A 266 -0.41 -5.59 -21.52
C ALA A 266 -1.86 -5.80 -21.06
N LEU A 267 -2.52 -4.74 -20.61
CA LEU A 267 -3.91 -4.76 -20.13
C LEU A 267 -4.65 -3.51 -20.61
N ARG A 268 -5.92 -3.69 -20.99
CA ARG A 268 -6.90 -2.64 -21.22
C ARG A 268 -8.17 -3.02 -20.46
N VAL A 269 -8.64 -2.15 -19.59
CA VAL A 269 -9.92 -2.28 -18.88
C VAL A 269 -10.83 -1.16 -19.37
N GLU A 270 -11.98 -1.51 -19.93
CA GLU A 270 -13.01 -0.53 -20.34
C GLU A 270 -14.03 -0.41 -19.22
N SER A 271 -14.25 0.80 -18.72
CA SER A 271 -15.32 1.10 -17.78
C SER A 271 -15.55 2.60 -17.68
N ARG A 272 -16.81 3.01 -17.68
CA ARG A 272 -17.29 4.38 -17.44
C ARG A 272 -16.98 4.89 -16.04
N TYR A 273 -16.69 3.99 -15.10
CA TYR A 273 -16.30 4.34 -13.76
C TYR A 273 -15.22 3.37 -13.25
N LEU A 274 -14.04 3.92 -13.01
CA LEU A 274 -12.98 3.25 -12.27
C LEU A 274 -12.74 4.02 -10.96
N GLY A 275 -13.08 3.40 -9.84
CA GLY A 275 -12.82 3.95 -8.51
C GLY A 275 -11.55 3.36 -7.90
N ASP A 276 -10.90 4.10 -7.01
CA ASP A 276 -9.87 3.57 -6.10
C ASP A 276 -8.70 2.83 -6.80
N VAL A 277 -8.31 3.30 -7.99
CA VAL A 277 -7.27 2.66 -8.81
C VAL A 277 -5.92 2.66 -8.11
N ARG A 278 -5.28 1.48 -8.05
CA ARG A 278 -3.91 1.30 -7.52
C ARG A 278 -3.11 0.38 -8.41
N PHE A 279 -1.82 0.64 -8.50
CA PHE A 279 -0.93 -0.08 -9.41
C PHE A 279 0.46 -0.30 -8.84
N THR A 280 0.99 -1.49 -9.08
CA THR A 280 2.40 -1.80 -8.90
C THR A 280 2.84 -2.86 -9.91
N SER A 281 4.14 -2.96 -10.17
CA SER A 281 4.64 -4.02 -11.03
C SER A 281 6.07 -4.44 -10.67
N SER A 282 6.38 -5.70 -10.95
CA SER A 282 7.74 -6.20 -11.10
C SER A 282 8.17 -6.07 -12.57
N SER A 283 9.34 -6.60 -12.94
CA SER A 283 9.78 -6.64 -14.33
C SER A 283 8.94 -7.57 -15.23
N ASP A 284 8.19 -8.52 -14.65
CA ASP A 284 7.44 -9.55 -15.39
C ASP A 284 5.92 -9.45 -15.20
N VAL A 285 5.45 -8.94 -14.06
CA VAL A 285 4.02 -8.90 -13.73
C VAL A 285 3.62 -7.51 -13.26
N ALA A 286 2.53 -6.99 -13.80
CA ALA A 286 1.82 -5.84 -13.25
C ALA A 286 0.56 -6.28 -12.52
N VAL A 287 0.23 -5.59 -11.44
CA VAL A 287 -1.00 -5.78 -10.66
C VAL A 287 -1.73 -4.45 -10.58
N VAL A 288 -3.01 -4.45 -10.93
CA VAL A 288 -3.90 -3.29 -10.84
C VAL A 288 -5.08 -3.65 -9.94
N ALA A 289 -5.36 -2.80 -8.96
CA ALA A 289 -6.63 -2.79 -8.25
C ALA A 289 -7.51 -1.66 -8.76
N TYR A 290 -8.81 -1.91 -8.86
CA TYR A 290 -9.81 -0.92 -9.23
C TYR A 290 -11.18 -1.37 -8.75
N ARG A 291 -12.09 -0.41 -8.54
CA ARG A 291 -13.52 -0.64 -8.35
C ARG A 291 -14.23 -0.40 -9.68
N ASP A 292 -14.98 -1.40 -10.15
CA ASP A 292 -15.74 -1.28 -11.40
C ASP A 292 -17.08 -0.54 -11.24
N GLU A 293 -17.80 -0.36 -12.34
CA GLU A 293 -19.15 0.23 -12.38
C GLU A 293 -20.18 -0.48 -11.51
N ALA A 294 -20.02 -1.77 -11.24
CA ALA A 294 -20.90 -2.53 -10.34
C ALA A 294 -20.55 -2.30 -8.86
N GLY A 295 -19.50 -1.52 -8.58
CA GLY A 295 -19.00 -1.29 -7.23
C GLY A 295 -18.14 -2.43 -6.70
N VAL A 296 -17.70 -3.34 -7.57
CA VAL A 296 -16.92 -4.52 -7.18
C VAL A 296 -15.43 -4.20 -7.21
N ASP A 297 -14.78 -4.34 -6.05
CA ASP A 297 -13.34 -4.19 -5.93
C ASP A 297 -12.60 -5.39 -6.52
N THR A 298 -11.82 -5.14 -7.55
CA THR A 298 -11.12 -6.16 -8.35
C THR A 298 -9.62 -5.94 -8.31
N LEU A 299 -8.87 -7.02 -8.15
CA LEU A 299 -7.40 -7.08 -8.26
C LEU A 299 -7.03 -7.99 -9.44
N THR A 300 -6.39 -7.44 -10.46
CA THR A 300 -6.01 -8.16 -11.68
C THR A 300 -4.51 -8.11 -11.88
N ALA A 301 -3.91 -9.28 -12.12
CA ALA A 301 -2.50 -9.40 -12.50
C ALA A 301 -2.33 -9.76 -13.97
N VAL A 302 -1.39 -9.12 -14.62
CA VAL A 302 -1.09 -9.29 -16.04
C VAL A 302 0.40 -9.54 -16.25
N GLY A 303 0.73 -10.53 -17.07
CA GLY A 303 2.11 -10.78 -17.49
C GLY A 303 2.54 -9.76 -18.55
N LEU A 304 3.63 -9.04 -18.28
CA LEU A 304 4.13 -7.95 -19.13
C LEU A 304 4.75 -8.45 -20.44
N GLY A 305 5.36 -9.65 -20.45
CA GLY A 305 5.93 -10.23 -21.67
C GLY A 305 4.93 -10.95 -22.58
N GLN A 306 3.78 -11.36 -22.05
CA GLN A 306 2.76 -12.13 -22.78
C GLN A 306 1.46 -11.33 -23.05
N ALA A 307 1.30 -10.17 -22.41
CA ALA A 307 0.07 -9.38 -22.42
C ALA A 307 -1.19 -10.22 -22.09
N LYS A 308 -1.05 -11.12 -21.10
CA LYS A 308 -2.12 -12.03 -20.68
C LYS A 308 -2.40 -11.89 -19.19
N VAL A 309 -3.69 -11.80 -18.84
CA VAL A 309 -4.15 -11.88 -17.46
C VAL A 309 -3.72 -13.21 -16.86
N ARG A 310 -2.95 -13.16 -15.77
CA ARG A 310 -2.51 -14.35 -15.03
C ARG A 310 -3.58 -14.79 -14.05
N TRP A 311 -4.18 -13.84 -13.34
CA TRP A 311 -5.23 -14.08 -12.37
C TRP A 311 -6.03 -12.80 -12.09
N THR A 312 -7.26 -12.97 -11.63
CA THR A 312 -8.14 -11.92 -11.15
C THR A 312 -8.81 -12.37 -9.85
N LYS A 313 -8.94 -11.45 -8.89
CA LYS A 313 -9.55 -11.69 -7.57
C LYS A 313 -10.50 -10.55 -7.22
N VAL A 314 -11.63 -10.87 -6.61
CA VAL A 314 -12.51 -9.88 -5.99
C VAL A 314 -11.99 -9.63 -4.58
N LEU A 315 -11.35 -8.49 -4.36
CA LEU A 315 -10.71 -8.13 -3.10
C LEU A 315 -10.59 -6.61 -2.96
N ALA A 316 -11.24 -6.07 -1.92
CA ALA A 316 -11.23 -4.65 -1.56
C ALA A 316 -9.90 -4.23 -0.93
N ILE A 317 -8.88 -3.98 -1.74
CA ILE A 317 -7.57 -3.58 -1.22
C ILE A 317 -7.43 -2.08 -1.01
N GLY A 318 -6.94 -1.68 0.17
CA GLY A 318 -6.70 -0.30 0.57
C GLY A 318 -5.30 0.23 0.24
N SER A 319 -4.32 -0.65 0.03
CA SER A 319 -2.92 -0.30 -0.27
C SER A 319 -2.21 -1.41 -1.06
N LEU A 320 -1.14 -1.07 -1.78
CA LEU A 320 -0.28 -2.03 -2.51
C LEU A 320 1.20 -1.74 -2.19
N SER A 321 1.88 -2.65 -1.51
CA SER A 321 3.32 -2.57 -1.27
C SER A 321 4.02 -3.81 -1.80
N LEU A 322 5.05 -3.63 -2.64
CA LEU A 322 5.79 -4.73 -3.26
C LEU A 322 7.13 -4.95 -2.54
N VAL A 323 7.38 -6.19 -2.11
CA VAL A 323 8.69 -6.64 -1.60
C VAL A 323 9.08 -7.92 -2.35
N GLY A 324 10.11 -7.83 -3.20
CA GLY A 324 10.48 -8.95 -4.07
C GLY A 324 9.35 -9.30 -5.04
N ASN A 325 8.84 -10.54 -4.96
CA ASN A 325 7.69 -11.02 -5.75
C ASN A 325 6.39 -11.10 -4.92
N LYS A 326 6.39 -10.53 -3.71
CA LYS A 326 5.26 -10.56 -2.78
C LYS A 326 4.62 -9.19 -2.69
N LEU A 327 3.32 -9.18 -2.92
CA LEU A 327 2.50 -8.02 -2.71
C LEU A 327 1.90 -8.08 -1.31
N TYR A 328 2.05 -7.00 -0.56
CA TYR A 328 1.41 -6.78 0.72
C TYR A 328 0.31 -5.75 0.57
N SER A 329 -0.82 -6.02 1.19
CA SER A 329 -2.00 -5.18 1.11
C SER A 329 -2.81 -5.23 2.41
N LEU A 330 -3.47 -4.13 2.73
CA LEU A 330 -4.46 -4.06 3.80
C LEU A 330 -5.86 -4.06 3.19
N ALA A 331 -6.70 -4.99 3.60
CA ALA A 331 -8.09 -5.08 3.16
C ALA A 331 -9.00 -5.51 4.33
N PRO A 332 -10.28 -5.11 4.33
CA PRO A 332 -11.21 -5.61 5.33
C PRO A 332 -11.35 -7.14 5.17
N LEU A 333 -11.56 -7.82 6.28
CA LEU A 333 -12.08 -9.18 6.24
C LEU A 333 -13.57 -9.13 5.88
N PRO A 334 -14.14 -10.20 5.33
CA PRO A 334 -15.59 -10.30 5.17
C PRO A 334 -16.28 -10.00 6.50
N GLU A 335 -17.36 -9.21 6.47
CA GLU A 335 -18.16 -9.01 7.68
C GLU A 335 -18.53 -10.37 8.32
N PRO A 336 -18.73 -10.44 9.66
CA PRO A 336 -18.71 -9.35 10.62
C PRO A 336 -17.33 -9.29 11.28
N LEU A 337 -16.32 -9.86 10.63
CA LEU A 337 -15.00 -10.06 11.20
C LEU A 337 -14.34 -8.69 11.29
N ALA A 338 -14.20 -8.22 12.52
CA ALA A 338 -13.27 -7.16 12.86
C ALA A 338 -12.09 -7.89 13.49
N PRO A 339 -10.87 -7.77 12.95
CA PRO A 339 -10.33 -6.56 12.34
C PRO A 339 -9.89 -6.70 10.87
N ALA A 340 -9.07 -5.77 10.38
CA ALA A 340 -8.41 -5.79 9.07
C ALA A 340 -7.61 -7.07 8.81
N GLY A 341 -7.40 -7.40 7.54
CA GLY A 341 -6.43 -8.39 7.09
C GLY A 341 -5.21 -7.74 6.46
N LEU A 342 -4.02 -8.16 6.87
CA LEU A 342 -2.79 -8.01 6.09
C LEU A 342 -2.69 -9.20 5.14
N TYR A 343 -2.83 -8.94 3.85
CA TYR A 343 -2.73 -9.93 2.80
C TYR A 343 -1.32 -9.95 2.26
N GLU A 344 -0.69 -11.11 2.26
CA GLU A 344 0.50 -11.39 1.45
C GLU A 344 0.05 -12.19 0.22
N ILE A 345 0.33 -11.66 -0.97
CA ILE A 345 -0.13 -12.20 -2.25
C ILE A 345 1.10 -12.47 -3.11
N ASP A 346 1.22 -13.68 -3.64
CA ASP A 346 2.22 -13.99 -4.65
C ASP A 346 1.83 -13.36 -5.98
N MET A 347 2.67 -12.46 -6.51
CA MET A 347 2.34 -11.71 -7.72
C MET A 347 2.13 -12.63 -8.94
N ALA A 348 2.88 -13.72 -9.04
CA ALA A 348 2.84 -14.56 -10.23
C ALA A 348 1.60 -15.47 -10.27
N THR A 349 1.23 -16.02 -9.12
CA THR A 349 0.20 -17.07 -9.01
C THR A 349 -1.13 -16.58 -8.44
N GLY A 350 -1.14 -15.47 -7.73
CA GLY A 350 -2.33 -14.98 -7.02
C GLY A 350 -2.71 -15.82 -5.81
N ARG A 351 -1.87 -16.79 -5.42
CA ARG A 351 -1.96 -17.46 -4.12
C ARG A 351 -1.73 -16.40 -3.05
N MET A 352 -2.47 -16.46 -1.97
CA MET A 352 -2.37 -15.49 -0.90
C MET A 352 -2.50 -16.15 0.45
N ALA A 353 -2.00 -15.47 1.46
CA ALA A 353 -2.25 -15.74 2.87
C ALA A 353 -2.73 -14.44 3.52
N VAL A 354 -3.56 -14.57 4.53
CA VAL A 354 -4.04 -13.42 5.30
C VAL A 354 -3.55 -13.54 6.73
N THR A 355 -3.07 -12.43 7.26
CA THR A 355 -2.80 -12.21 8.67
C THR A 355 -3.87 -11.29 9.18
N PRO A 356 -4.92 -11.82 9.81
CA PRO A 356 -5.95 -10.94 10.33
C PRO A 356 -5.44 -10.33 11.64
N THR A 357 -5.60 -9.02 11.79
CA THR A 357 -4.86 -8.23 12.80
C THR A 357 -5.62 -7.00 13.23
N HIS A 358 -5.70 -6.77 14.53
CA HIS A 358 -6.27 -5.54 15.06
C HIS A 358 -5.28 -4.40 15.00
N LEU A 359 -3.98 -4.68 14.84
CA LEU A 359 -2.92 -3.71 14.92
C LEU A 359 -2.92 -2.71 13.75
N LEU A 360 -3.46 -3.10 12.60
CA LEU A 360 -3.47 -2.27 11.39
C LEU A 360 -4.87 -1.74 11.07
N ARG A 361 -4.91 -0.66 10.29
CA ARG A 361 -6.14 -0.06 9.75
C ARG A 361 -6.20 -0.24 8.25
N THR A 362 -7.39 -0.39 7.68
CA THR A 362 -7.62 -0.49 6.23
C THR A 362 -7.82 0.87 5.57
N GLU A 363 -7.45 1.96 6.27
CA GLU A 363 -7.54 3.31 5.73
C GLU A 363 -6.63 3.45 4.49
N TYR A 364 -6.99 4.36 3.59
CA TYR A 364 -6.29 4.59 2.33
C TYR A 364 -4.79 4.88 2.55
N ASP A 365 -3.92 4.17 1.83
CA ASP A 365 -2.45 4.32 1.87
C ASP A 365 -1.82 4.24 3.27
N SER A 366 -2.46 3.51 4.18
CA SER A 366 -1.96 3.30 5.53
C SER A 366 -0.71 2.43 5.60
N LEU A 367 -0.40 1.63 4.58
CA LEU A 367 0.82 0.81 4.53
C LEU A 367 1.98 1.62 3.95
N VAL A 368 2.99 1.92 4.77
CA VAL A 368 4.09 2.83 4.41
C VAL A 368 5.32 2.08 3.92
N ALA A 369 5.73 1.04 4.65
CA ALA A 369 6.98 0.35 4.40
C ALA A 369 6.99 -1.06 4.98
N ILE A 370 7.78 -1.95 4.38
CA ILE A 370 8.03 -3.30 4.90
C ILE A 370 9.52 -3.61 4.73
N LYS A 371 10.17 -4.07 5.80
CA LYS A 371 11.58 -4.53 5.79
C LYS A 371 11.88 -5.47 6.94
N ASP A 372 12.66 -6.51 6.70
CA ASP A 372 13.27 -7.34 7.75
C ASP A 372 12.28 -7.80 8.84
N GLY A 373 11.06 -8.18 8.41
CA GLY A 373 9.98 -8.60 9.31
C GLY A 373 9.35 -7.47 10.11
N ILE A 374 9.56 -6.20 9.76
CA ILE A 374 8.82 -5.05 10.29
C ILE A 374 7.92 -4.47 9.19
N ILE A 375 6.65 -4.25 9.52
CA ILE A 375 5.70 -3.47 8.73
C ILE A 375 5.46 -2.13 9.42
N ALA A 376 5.58 -1.04 8.67
CA ALA A 376 5.25 0.30 9.13
C ALA A 376 3.93 0.77 8.53
N SER A 377 3.04 1.27 9.38
CA SER A 377 1.75 1.81 8.97
C SER A 377 1.51 3.21 9.52
N TYR A 378 0.82 4.04 8.74
CA TYR A 378 0.43 5.39 9.10
C TYR A 378 -1.09 5.50 9.16
N TYR A 379 -1.60 6.20 10.17
CA TYR A 379 -3.01 6.57 10.24
C TYR A 379 -3.21 7.86 11.03
N THR A 380 -4.39 8.46 10.95
CA THR A 380 -4.75 9.62 11.77
C THR A 380 -5.94 9.30 12.66
N ALA A 381 -5.70 9.25 13.97
CA ALA A 381 -6.74 9.09 14.98
C ALA A 381 -7.53 10.40 15.10
N ARG A 382 -8.85 10.33 14.90
CA ARG A 382 -9.73 11.46 15.20
C ARG A 382 -10.02 11.45 16.70
N SER A 383 -9.61 12.51 17.40
CA SER A 383 -10.09 12.80 18.74
C SER A 383 -10.57 14.24 18.79
N THR A 384 -11.66 14.51 19.50
CA THR A 384 -12.07 15.88 19.82
C THR A 384 -11.25 16.32 21.04
N PRO A 385 -10.44 17.40 21.00
CA PRO A 385 -10.42 18.50 20.01
C PRO A 385 -9.34 18.42 18.91
N THR A 386 -8.42 17.45 18.93
CA THR A 386 -7.27 17.38 17.99
C THR A 386 -7.10 16.01 17.33
N ASN A 387 -6.75 16.01 16.04
CA ASN A 387 -6.37 14.78 15.33
C ASN A 387 -4.91 14.42 15.64
N THR A 388 -4.65 13.19 16.07
CA THR A 388 -3.29 12.68 16.31
C THR A 388 -2.90 11.76 15.16
N SER A 389 -1.80 12.08 14.49
CA SER A 389 -1.23 11.24 13.44
C SER A 389 -0.26 10.22 14.06
N HIS A 390 -0.34 8.97 13.63
CA HIS A 390 0.48 7.87 14.12
C HIS A 390 1.29 7.27 12.97
N LEU A 391 2.57 6.99 13.24
CA LEU A 391 3.37 6.06 12.45
C LEU A 391 3.79 4.93 13.40
N GLU A 392 3.30 3.73 13.13
CA GLU A 392 3.54 2.54 13.96
C GLU A 392 4.37 1.53 13.19
N GLY A 393 5.20 0.79 13.93
CA GLY A 393 5.89 -0.39 13.43
C GLY A 393 5.42 -1.64 14.16
N HIS A 394 5.21 -2.71 13.39
CA HIS A 394 4.79 -4.01 13.90
C HIS A 394 5.74 -5.09 13.40
N ARG A 395 6.14 -5.99 14.29
CA ARG A 395 6.95 -7.17 13.93
C ARG A 395 6.05 -8.26 13.38
N LEU A 396 6.55 -8.92 12.34
CA LEU A 396 5.95 -10.04 11.64
C LEU A 396 6.78 -11.29 11.96
N GLU A 397 6.21 -12.21 12.72
CA GLU A 397 6.82 -13.51 13.01
C GLU A 397 6.01 -14.58 12.26
N PRO A 398 6.60 -15.34 11.31
CA PRO A 398 5.84 -16.36 10.58
C PRO A 398 5.18 -17.36 11.52
N LEU A 399 3.89 -17.60 11.33
CA LEU A 399 3.14 -18.53 12.18
C LEU A 399 3.64 -19.98 11.97
N SER A 400 4.01 -20.63 13.06
CA SER A 400 4.31 -22.07 13.12
C SER A 400 3.29 -22.77 14.02
N GLY A 401 2.41 -23.60 13.43
CA GLY A 401 1.31 -24.28 14.13
C GLY A 401 -0.08 -23.67 13.84
N PRO A 402 -1.17 -24.20 14.42
CA PRO A 402 -2.50 -23.64 14.22
C PRO A 402 -2.56 -22.25 14.84
N ALA A 403 -2.55 -21.24 13.99
CA ALA A 403 -2.68 -19.86 14.40
C ALA A 403 -4.05 -19.60 15.04
N GLY A 404 -4.05 -18.78 16.08
CA GLY A 404 -5.24 -18.07 16.52
C GLY A 404 -5.91 -17.34 15.36
N PHE A 405 -7.24 -17.31 15.29
CA PHE A 405 -7.89 -16.56 14.22
C PHE A 405 -7.78 -15.07 14.48
N ALA A 406 -7.26 -14.34 13.51
CA ALA A 406 -7.20 -12.89 13.55
C ALA A 406 -6.39 -12.32 14.72
N GLY A 407 -5.27 -12.98 15.08
CA GLY A 407 -4.46 -12.61 16.24
C GLY A 407 -5.09 -12.96 17.59
N GLY A 408 -6.22 -13.67 17.58
CA GLY A 408 -7.01 -14.06 18.74
C GLY A 408 -6.97 -15.56 19.03
N ALA A 409 -8.08 -16.15 19.48
CA ALA A 409 -8.20 -17.57 19.79
C ALA A 409 -8.35 -18.44 18.51
N PRO A 410 -7.89 -19.70 18.52
CA PRO A 410 -8.09 -20.66 17.43
C PRO A 410 -9.56 -20.77 16.98
N ALA A 411 -9.77 -21.08 15.70
CA ALA A 411 -11.10 -21.17 15.10
C ALA A 411 -12.10 -22.07 15.86
N GLY A 412 -11.61 -23.21 16.35
CA GLY A 412 -12.43 -24.18 17.05
C GLY A 412 -12.89 -23.75 18.44
N GLU A 413 -12.34 -22.66 18.97
CA GLU A 413 -12.70 -22.11 20.30
C GLU A 413 -13.77 -21.03 20.21
N TRP A 414 -14.22 -20.67 19.00
CA TRP A 414 -15.24 -19.64 18.80
C TRP A 414 -16.63 -20.21 19.08
N PRO A 415 -17.49 -19.50 19.84
CA PRO A 415 -18.87 -19.94 20.07
C PRO A 415 -19.68 -20.05 18.77
N ASP A 416 -20.67 -20.95 18.76
CA ASP A 416 -21.64 -21.02 17.65
C ASP A 416 -22.51 -19.77 17.62
N SER A 417 -22.49 -19.03 16.52
CA SER A 417 -23.24 -17.80 16.36
C SER A 417 -24.75 -18.00 16.36
N CYS A 418 -25.24 -19.17 15.91
CA CYS A 418 -26.68 -19.46 15.95
C CYS A 418 -27.20 -19.77 17.36
N SER A 419 -26.32 -20.03 18.32
CA SER A 419 -26.71 -20.20 19.72
C SER A 419 -27.03 -18.87 20.43
N LEU A 420 -26.62 -17.72 19.86
CA LEU A 420 -26.74 -16.41 20.49
C LEU A 420 -28.19 -15.90 20.54
N LEU A 421 -29.04 -16.33 19.61
CA LEU A 421 -30.45 -15.95 19.54
C LEU A 421 -31.31 -17.16 19.16
N GLN A 422 -32.54 -17.20 19.67
CA GLN A 422 -33.54 -18.18 19.25
C GLN A 422 -34.50 -17.53 18.24
N PRO A 423 -35.01 -18.27 17.23
CA PRO A 423 -35.96 -17.73 16.25
C PRO A 423 -37.15 -17.02 16.90
N ALA A 424 -37.73 -17.60 17.96
CA ALA A 424 -38.87 -17.04 18.68
C ALA A 424 -38.60 -15.66 19.33
N GLU A 425 -37.33 -15.34 19.62
CA GLU A 425 -36.95 -14.04 20.21
C GLU A 425 -36.84 -12.95 19.15
N VAL A 426 -36.59 -13.35 17.90
CA VAL A 426 -36.56 -12.47 16.72
C VAL A 426 -37.98 -12.28 16.19
N GLY A 427 -38.73 -13.37 16.05
CA GLY A 427 -40.14 -13.40 15.70
C GLY A 427 -40.58 -14.78 15.19
N GLU A 428 -41.87 -15.09 15.32
CA GLU A 428 -42.43 -16.42 14.99
C GLU A 428 -42.24 -16.84 13.52
N SER A 429 -42.00 -15.88 12.61
CA SER A 429 -41.81 -16.10 11.17
C SER A 429 -40.35 -16.12 10.72
N TYR A 430 -39.39 -16.12 11.65
CA TYR A 430 -37.97 -16.11 11.30
C TYR A 430 -37.40 -17.53 11.25
N ALA A 431 -36.60 -17.78 10.22
CA ALA A 431 -35.78 -18.99 10.13
C ALA A 431 -34.30 -18.64 10.34
N ALA A 432 -33.63 -19.40 11.20
CA ALA A 432 -32.18 -19.29 11.40
C ALA A 432 -31.44 -19.97 10.24
N GLN A 433 -30.51 -19.24 9.63
CA GLN A 433 -29.67 -19.72 8.55
C GLN A 433 -28.20 -19.48 8.92
N PRO A 434 -27.44 -20.51 9.31
CA PRO A 434 -26.01 -20.35 9.58
C PRO A 434 -25.30 -19.90 8.29
N GLN A 435 -24.47 -18.87 8.39
CA GLN A 435 -23.65 -18.42 7.26
C GLN A 435 -22.19 -18.74 7.55
N GLN A 436 -21.53 -19.36 6.57
CA GLN A 436 -20.10 -19.58 6.59
C GLN A 436 -19.39 -18.36 6.00
N ALA A 437 -18.28 -17.95 6.62
CA ALA A 437 -17.39 -16.95 6.05
C ALA A 437 -16.19 -17.66 5.41
N THR A 438 -15.87 -17.33 4.18
CA THR A 438 -14.64 -17.80 3.53
C THR A 438 -13.63 -16.67 3.55
N VAL A 439 -12.47 -16.93 4.14
CA VAL A 439 -11.33 -15.99 4.10
C VAL A 439 -10.16 -16.73 3.47
N VAL A 440 -9.70 -16.28 2.30
CA VAL A 440 -8.53 -16.84 1.58
C VAL A 440 -8.59 -18.37 1.52
N ASP A 441 -9.63 -18.89 0.88
CA ASP A 441 -9.86 -20.34 0.69
C ASP A 441 -9.94 -21.19 1.98
N THR A 442 -9.94 -20.55 3.16
CA THR A 442 -10.23 -21.17 4.44
C THR A 442 -11.71 -20.99 4.72
N VAL A 443 -12.46 -22.08 4.67
CA VAL A 443 -13.89 -22.11 5.01
C VAL A 443 -14.04 -22.14 6.52
N ARG A 444 -14.68 -21.12 7.09
CA ARG A 444 -15.03 -21.07 8.52
C ARG A 444 -16.43 -21.65 8.75
N PRO A 445 -16.62 -22.54 9.74
CA PRO A 445 -17.94 -22.85 10.25
C PRO A 445 -18.53 -21.67 11.03
N ALA A 446 -19.75 -21.24 10.65
CA ALA A 446 -20.75 -20.48 11.43
C ALA A 446 -20.29 -19.29 12.32
N SER A 447 -19.57 -18.31 11.77
CA SER A 447 -19.38 -17.00 12.45
C SER A 447 -20.62 -16.09 12.38
N TRP A 448 -21.73 -16.61 11.85
CA TRP A 448 -22.96 -15.88 11.61
C TRP A 448 -24.19 -16.77 11.74
N CYS A 449 -25.27 -16.16 12.24
CA CYS A 449 -26.62 -16.64 12.05
C CYS A 449 -27.47 -15.53 11.45
N ARG A 450 -27.98 -15.77 10.24
CA ARG A 450 -28.93 -14.88 9.58
C ARG A 450 -30.34 -15.35 9.88
N PHE A 451 -31.12 -14.49 10.49
CA PHE A 451 -32.55 -14.70 10.72
C PHE A 451 -33.29 -14.00 9.60
N GLN A 452 -33.80 -14.80 8.66
CA GLN A 452 -34.54 -14.31 7.51
C GLN A 452 -36.05 -14.30 7.84
N PRO A 453 -36.75 -13.17 7.69
CA PRO A 453 -38.20 -13.13 7.90
C PRO A 453 -38.95 -13.71 6.71
N SER A 454 -40.15 -14.26 6.95
CA SER A 454 -41.08 -14.64 5.88
C SER A 454 -41.71 -13.44 5.14
N SER A 455 -41.66 -12.23 5.72
CA SER A 455 -42.19 -11.00 5.11
C SER A 455 -41.07 -10.05 4.68
N ILE A 456 -41.21 -9.46 3.49
CA ILE A 456 -40.27 -8.44 2.96
C ILE A 456 -40.29 -7.12 3.73
N THR A 457 -41.32 -6.86 4.54
CA THR A 457 -41.43 -5.65 5.37
C THR A 457 -40.69 -5.74 6.69
N SER A 458 -40.39 -6.97 7.14
CA SER A 458 -39.66 -7.22 8.39
C SER A 458 -38.15 -7.13 8.14
N PRO A 459 -37.36 -6.62 9.10
CA PRO A 459 -35.94 -6.43 8.90
C PRO A 459 -35.19 -7.78 8.93
N VAL A 460 -34.15 -7.92 8.11
CA VAL A 460 -33.22 -9.04 8.25
C VAL A 460 -32.39 -8.82 9.51
N VAL A 461 -32.32 -9.83 10.37
CA VAL A 461 -31.51 -9.80 11.59
C VAL A 461 -30.31 -10.69 11.38
N THR A 462 -29.13 -10.17 11.71
CA THR A 462 -27.90 -10.97 11.67
C THR A 462 -27.19 -10.86 13.00
N VAL A 463 -26.78 -11.99 13.55
CA VAL A 463 -25.97 -12.07 14.77
C VAL A 463 -24.72 -12.90 14.48
N GLY A 464 -23.59 -12.52 15.06
CA GLY A 464 -22.34 -13.23 14.83
C GLY A 464 -21.31 -12.98 15.92
N ILE A 465 -20.34 -13.89 16.01
CA ILE A 465 -19.09 -13.64 16.69
C ILE A 465 -18.19 -12.86 15.74
N SER A 466 -17.90 -11.61 16.09
CA SER A 466 -16.99 -10.75 15.33
C SER A 466 -15.53 -11.10 15.59
N TRP A 467 -15.18 -11.40 16.85
CA TRP A 467 -13.82 -11.72 17.23
C TRP A 467 -13.72 -12.45 18.59
N VAL A 468 -12.72 -13.29 18.79
CA VAL A 468 -12.37 -13.86 20.11
C VAL A 468 -10.88 -13.69 20.32
N GLY A 469 -10.48 -12.97 21.37
CA GLY A 469 -9.08 -12.78 21.73
C GLY A 469 -8.49 -13.98 22.46
N ALA A 470 -7.16 -14.09 22.42
CA ALA A 470 -6.44 -15.02 23.28
C ALA A 470 -6.61 -14.64 24.77
N ASP A 471 -6.84 -13.35 25.04
CA ASP A 471 -7.17 -12.82 26.36
C ASP A 471 -8.15 -11.62 26.27
N THR A 472 -8.64 -11.19 27.44
CA THR A 472 -9.55 -10.04 27.56
C THR A 472 -8.89 -8.72 27.14
N LYS A 473 -7.59 -8.56 27.34
CA LYS A 473 -6.87 -7.32 27.03
C LYS A 473 -6.87 -7.06 25.54
N GLN A 474 -6.68 -8.08 24.72
CA GLN A 474 -6.78 -7.92 23.27
C GLN A 474 -8.20 -7.52 22.84
N ALA A 475 -9.24 -8.13 23.43
CA ALA A 475 -10.63 -7.79 23.09
C ALA A 475 -10.98 -6.34 23.45
N VAL A 476 -10.45 -5.82 24.57
CA VAL A 476 -10.55 -4.39 24.93
C VAL A 476 -9.88 -3.50 23.86
N GLN A 477 -8.72 -3.90 23.34
CA GLN A 477 -8.04 -3.14 22.28
C GLN A 477 -8.84 -3.12 20.97
N VAL A 478 -9.47 -4.24 20.60
CA VAL A 478 -10.34 -4.31 19.41
C VAL A 478 -11.56 -3.40 19.57
N MET A 479 -12.25 -3.46 20.72
CA MET A 479 -13.38 -2.57 21.01
C MET A 479 -12.98 -1.09 20.99
N ALA A 480 -11.81 -0.75 21.54
CA ALA A 480 -11.27 0.61 21.46
C ALA A 480 -11.07 1.08 20.02
N ARG A 481 -10.61 0.20 19.12
CA ARG A 481 -10.46 0.53 17.69
C ARG A 481 -11.79 0.68 16.97
N ILE A 482 -12.77 -0.20 17.23
CA ILE A 482 -14.13 -0.06 16.70
C ILE A 482 -14.70 1.32 17.05
N ARG A 483 -14.52 1.78 18.29
CA ARG A 483 -14.93 3.13 18.71
C ARG A 483 -14.17 4.26 18.04
N GLN A 484 -12.89 4.07 17.71
CA GLN A 484 -12.10 5.10 17.05
C GLN A 484 -12.37 5.20 15.56
N GLN A 485 -12.78 4.10 14.92
CA GLN A 485 -13.06 4.04 13.48
C GLN A 485 -14.45 4.55 13.12
N HIS A 486 -15.39 4.49 14.05
CA HIS A 486 -16.77 4.85 13.85
C HIS A 486 -17.20 5.92 14.85
N GLU A 487 -18.22 6.72 14.50
CA GLU A 487 -18.91 7.58 15.47
C GLU A 487 -19.80 6.71 16.37
N ALA A 488 -19.15 5.90 17.22
CA ALA A 488 -19.79 4.87 18.01
C ALA A 488 -20.43 5.46 19.27
N ILE A 489 -21.70 5.12 19.51
CA ILE A 489 -22.47 5.52 20.69
C ILE A 489 -22.29 4.44 21.75
N LEU A 490 -21.79 4.79 22.94
CA LEU A 490 -21.69 3.84 24.05
C LEU A 490 -23.07 3.37 24.49
N VAL A 491 -23.24 2.06 24.65
CA VAL A 491 -24.47 1.44 25.15
C VAL A 491 -24.23 0.97 26.59
N PRO A 492 -24.68 1.72 27.60
CA PRO A 492 -24.41 1.37 29.00
C PRO A 492 -25.14 0.09 29.42
N ALA A 493 -24.57 -0.61 30.41
CA ALA A 493 -25.15 -1.81 31.04
C ALA A 493 -25.42 -2.97 30.06
N MET A 494 -24.55 -3.16 29.07
CA MET A 494 -24.61 -4.26 28.10
C MET A 494 -23.23 -4.91 27.98
N GLY A 495 -23.10 -6.13 28.51
CA GLY A 495 -21.84 -6.86 28.57
C GLY A 495 -20.80 -6.15 29.44
N ASP A 496 -19.52 -6.45 29.19
CA ASP A 496 -18.43 -5.67 29.76
C ASP A 496 -18.30 -4.30 29.08
N GLU A 497 -18.66 -4.24 27.79
CA GLU A 497 -18.64 -3.04 26.96
C GLU A 497 -19.52 -3.25 25.72
N ALA A 498 -20.28 -2.24 25.31
CA ALA A 498 -21.02 -2.27 24.05
C ALA A 498 -21.12 -0.90 23.40
N VAL A 499 -21.19 -0.90 22.07
CA VAL A 499 -21.28 0.30 21.24
C VAL A 499 -22.27 0.09 20.10
N GLN A 500 -23.01 1.14 19.77
CA GLN A 500 -23.91 1.22 18.63
C GLN A 500 -23.26 2.06 17.53
N ILE A 501 -23.32 1.58 16.29
CA ILE A 501 -22.86 2.27 15.10
C ILE A 501 -24.02 2.31 14.11
N GLU A 502 -24.37 3.51 13.66
CA GLU A 502 -25.32 3.69 12.56
C GLU A 502 -24.55 3.75 11.24
N VAL A 503 -24.80 2.77 10.38
CA VAL A 503 -24.27 2.71 9.02
C VAL A 503 -25.34 3.28 8.09
N PHE A 504 -25.11 4.50 7.61
CA PHE A 504 -26.02 5.14 6.69
C PHE A 504 -26.00 4.43 5.33
N GLY A 505 -27.15 3.93 4.91
CA GLY A 505 -27.36 3.28 3.62
C GLY A 505 -28.68 3.75 3.00
N SER A 506 -28.75 3.74 1.68
CA SER A 506 -29.99 3.94 0.93
C SER A 506 -30.57 2.56 0.59
N PRO A 507 -31.84 2.24 0.90
CA PRO A 507 -32.92 3.13 1.34
C PRO A 507 -33.16 3.24 2.87
N LYS A 508 -32.47 2.45 3.70
CA LYS A 508 -32.58 2.48 5.17
C LYS A 508 -31.20 2.35 5.83
N SER A 509 -30.99 3.03 6.97
CA SER A 509 -29.79 2.84 7.78
C SER A 509 -29.74 1.43 8.38
N ARG A 510 -28.53 0.93 8.58
CA ARG A 510 -28.25 -0.32 9.29
C ARG A 510 -27.68 0.03 10.66
N THR A 511 -28.25 -0.54 11.71
CA THR A 511 -27.75 -0.41 13.08
C THR A 511 -26.92 -1.63 13.41
N ASP A 512 -25.64 -1.39 13.73
CA ASP A 512 -24.69 -2.38 14.20
C ASP A 512 -24.46 -2.18 15.70
N VAL A 513 -24.68 -3.22 16.50
CA VAL A 513 -24.38 -3.22 17.94
C VAL A 513 -23.25 -4.21 18.20
N TYR A 514 -22.07 -3.70 18.52
CA TYR A 514 -20.93 -4.52 18.96
C TYR A 514 -20.92 -4.60 20.48
N PHE A 515 -20.62 -5.78 21.01
CA PHE A 515 -20.57 -6.01 22.46
C PHE A 515 -19.45 -6.98 22.82
N ARG A 516 -18.85 -6.78 23.98
CA ARG A 516 -17.76 -7.59 24.51
C ARG A 516 -18.16 -8.28 25.81
N VAL A 517 -17.80 -9.55 25.93
CA VAL A 517 -17.89 -10.33 27.17
C VAL A 517 -16.61 -11.13 27.34
N GLY A 518 -15.80 -10.77 28.33
CA GLY A 518 -14.45 -11.31 28.49
C GLY A 518 -13.60 -11.12 27.21
N PRO A 519 -13.00 -12.19 26.65
CA PRO A 519 -12.22 -12.13 25.42
C PRO A 519 -13.08 -12.14 24.15
N ARG A 520 -14.41 -12.26 24.23
CA ARG A 520 -15.30 -12.46 23.06
C ARG A 520 -15.97 -11.16 22.66
N ILE A 521 -16.06 -10.92 21.36
CA ILE A 521 -16.74 -9.78 20.75
C ILE A 521 -17.83 -10.32 19.81
N GLY A 522 -19.07 -9.97 20.11
CA GLY A 522 -20.23 -10.26 19.27
C GLY A 522 -20.73 -9.02 18.55
N LYS A 523 -21.54 -9.24 17.52
CA LYS A 523 -22.24 -8.20 16.77
C LYS A 523 -23.67 -8.63 16.49
N VAL A 524 -24.61 -7.70 16.66
CA VAL A 524 -25.96 -7.77 16.09
C VAL A 524 -26.10 -6.66 15.05
N SER A 525 -26.64 -6.98 13.89
CA SER A 525 -26.88 -6.06 12.77
C SER A 525 -28.33 -6.15 12.31
N ILE A 526 -29.01 -5.01 12.23
CA ILE A 526 -30.40 -4.91 11.78
C ILE A 526 -30.58 -3.68 10.88
N VAL A 527 -31.31 -3.83 9.78
CA VAL A 527 -31.63 -2.72 8.86
C VAL A 527 -32.93 -2.04 9.28
N GLY A 528 -32.87 -0.75 9.61
CA GLY A 528 -34.05 0.11 9.81
C GLY A 528 -34.79 -0.06 11.13
N ASP A 529 -34.20 -0.73 12.13
CA ASP A 529 -34.79 -0.88 13.48
C ASP A 529 -33.71 -0.95 14.57
N SER A 530 -33.22 0.24 14.99
CA SER A 530 -32.20 0.36 16.03
C SER A 530 -32.66 -0.15 17.40
N ALA A 531 -33.95 -0.03 17.71
CA ALA A 531 -34.51 -0.47 18.99
C ALA A 531 -34.51 -1.99 19.11
N LEU A 532 -34.90 -2.69 18.04
CA LEU A 532 -34.78 -4.14 17.97
C LEU A 532 -33.32 -4.59 18.04
N ALA A 533 -32.39 -3.85 17.41
CA ALA A 533 -30.97 -4.18 17.44
C ALA A 533 -30.42 -4.19 18.88
N LEU A 534 -30.74 -3.15 19.66
CA LEU A 534 -30.35 -3.06 21.06
C LEU A 534 -31.01 -4.14 21.92
N LYS A 535 -32.29 -4.45 21.69
CA LYS A 535 -33.00 -5.52 22.42
C LYS A 535 -32.34 -6.88 22.19
N LEU A 536 -32.09 -7.24 20.93
CA LEU A 536 -31.50 -8.53 20.58
C LEU A 536 -30.03 -8.62 21.02
N ALA A 537 -29.27 -7.52 20.96
CA ALA A 537 -27.92 -7.48 21.48
C ALA A 537 -27.87 -7.78 22.99
N LYS A 538 -28.83 -7.28 23.81
CA LYS A 538 -28.91 -7.62 25.24
C LYS A 538 -29.10 -9.12 25.46
N LEU A 539 -29.90 -9.78 24.64
CA LEU A 539 -30.09 -11.25 24.71
C LEU A 539 -28.85 -12.01 24.26
N ALA A 540 -28.18 -11.56 23.20
CA ALA A 540 -26.96 -12.19 22.72
C ALA A 540 -25.82 -12.11 23.74
N VAL A 541 -25.71 -10.98 24.46
CA VAL A 541 -24.73 -10.78 25.53
C VAL A 541 -24.84 -11.83 26.63
N THR A 542 -26.06 -12.16 27.09
CA THR A 542 -26.24 -13.12 28.20
C THR A 542 -25.86 -14.54 27.82
N ARG A 543 -25.87 -14.87 26.53
CA ARG A 543 -25.45 -16.18 26.01
C ARG A 543 -23.98 -16.24 25.61
N LEU A 544 -23.36 -15.08 25.40
CA LEU A 544 -21.95 -14.99 25.03
C LEU A 544 -21.01 -15.13 26.23
N GLY A 545 -21.45 -14.70 27.42
CA GLY A 545 -20.72 -14.88 28.68
C GLY A 545 -20.65 -16.35 29.05
#